data_AF-A0A965AEB0-F1
#
_entry.id   AF-A0A965AEB0-F1
#
_cell.length_a   1.000
_cell.length_b   1.000
_cell.length_c   1.000
_cell.angle_alpha   90.00
_cell.angle_beta   90.00
_cell.angle_gamma   90.00
#
_symmetry.space_group_name_H-M   'P 1'
#
loop_
_entity.id
_entity.type
_entity.pdbx_description
1 polymer ?
#
loop_
_entity_poly.entity_id
_entity_poly.type
_entity_poly.pdbx_seq_one_letter_code
_entity_poly.pdbx_strand_id
1 'polypeptide(L)'
;MKISEWNTSLKNRNKLLFYFGWINLIAFVACLLLYFADDTLVTGINAWVKPMKFTLSITIYSWTFGWLLHYLKSKAMASVISWFVVITMLVEIVIIIIQAARGEISHYNISSALNGMLFGLMGVFIGINTFINAFTLLLFLIKSQVSISGYHLLAWRAGLLLFLIGSISGGLMIANMGHTFGAADGGPGIPFTNWSTQAGDMRVAHFFTLHG
;
A
#
# COMPACT_ATOMS: atom_id res chain seq x y z
N MET A 1 -11.13 23.88 0.37
CA MET A 1 -11.14 23.36 1.74
C MET A 1 -9.76 23.62 2.34
N LYS A 2 -9.67 24.27 3.50
CA LYS A 2 -8.40 24.49 4.21
C LYS A 2 -7.87 23.18 4.79
N ILE A 3 -6.57 23.07 5.05
CA ILE A 3 -5.96 21.86 5.65
C ILE A 3 -6.58 21.53 7.02
N SER A 4 -6.90 22.55 7.82
CA SER A 4 -7.57 22.40 9.11
C SER A 4 -8.98 21.80 8.98
N GLU A 5 -9.73 22.23 7.97
CA GLU A 5 -11.07 21.71 7.64
C GLU A 5 -10.99 20.27 7.12
N TRP A 6 -9.98 19.96 6.29
CA TRP A 6 -9.72 18.62 5.80
C TRP A 6 -9.42 17.65 6.95
N ASN A 7 -8.51 18.03 7.85
CA ASN A 7 -8.13 17.22 9.02
C ASN A 7 -9.31 16.94 9.94
N THR A 8 -10.08 17.98 10.25
CA THR A 8 -11.27 17.86 11.11
C THR A 8 -12.31 16.96 10.46
N SER A 9 -12.53 17.11 9.14
CA SER A 9 -13.47 16.29 8.38
C SER A 9 -13.07 14.82 8.40
N LEU A 10 -11.82 14.49 8.05
CA LEU A 10 -11.37 13.10 8.01
C LEU A 10 -11.40 12.46 9.39
N LYS A 11 -10.93 13.16 10.43
CA LYS A 11 -10.99 12.67 11.82
C LYS A 11 -12.42 12.36 12.26
N ASN A 12 -13.39 13.18 11.88
CA ASN A 12 -14.81 12.95 12.20
C ASN A 12 -15.41 11.79 11.41
N ARG A 13 -14.92 11.53 10.20
CA ARG A 13 -15.36 10.42 9.34
C ARG A 13 -14.81 9.08 9.83
N ASN A 14 -13.52 9.03 10.14
CA ASN A 14 -12.83 7.82 10.55
C ASN A 14 -11.59 8.14 11.40
N LYS A 15 -11.74 8.10 12.73
CA LYS A 15 -10.64 8.41 13.67
C LYS A 15 -9.48 7.43 13.53
N LEU A 16 -9.76 6.15 13.32
CA LEU A 16 -8.74 5.10 13.28
C LEU A 16 -7.79 5.30 12.11
N LEU A 17 -8.34 5.40 10.89
CA LEU A 17 -7.54 5.59 9.68
C LEU A 17 -6.89 6.98 9.61
N PHE A 18 -7.51 8.00 10.22
CA PHE A 18 -6.90 9.31 10.37
C PHE A 18 -5.57 9.23 11.14
N TYR A 19 -5.59 8.66 12.35
CA TYR A 19 -4.38 8.55 13.17
C TYR A 19 -3.38 7.57 12.57
N PHE A 20 -3.84 6.46 12.00
CA PHE A 20 -2.93 5.52 11.34
C PHE A 20 -2.19 6.14 10.15
N GLY A 21 -2.86 6.98 9.36
CA GLY A 21 -2.18 7.74 8.31
C GLY A 21 -1.15 8.73 8.87
N TRP A 22 -1.44 9.43 9.98
CA TRP A 22 -0.44 10.28 10.64
C TRP A 22 0.75 9.50 11.19
N ILE A 23 0.54 8.32 11.77
CA ILE A 23 1.63 7.44 12.23
C ILE A 23 2.55 7.08 11.06
N ASN A 24 1.97 6.71 9.90
CA ASN A 24 2.76 6.40 8.72
C ASN A 24 3.46 7.64 8.15
N LEU A 25 2.84 8.83 8.20
CA LEU A 25 3.49 10.05 7.75
C LEU A 25 4.68 10.43 8.65
N ILE A 26 4.58 10.21 9.96
CA ILE A 26 5.71 10.39 10.89
C ILE A 26 6.80 9.34 10.59
N ALA A 27 6.41 8.09 10.32
CA ALA A 27 7.35 7.05 9.92
C ALA A 27 8.06 7.37 8.60
N PHE A 28 7.38 8.03 7.64
CA PHE A 28 8.00 8.54 6.42
C PHE A 28 9.11 9.54 6.74
N VAL A 29 8.84 10.51 7.63
CA VAL A 29 9.86 11.49 8.05
C VAL A 29 11.03 10.79 8.75
N ALA A 30 10.78 9.80 9.60
CA ALA A 30 11.84 9.03 10.24
C ALA A 30 12.70 8.27 9.21
N CYS A 31 12.08 7.61 8.23
CA CYS A 31 12.81 6.91 7.16
C CYS A 31 13.59 7.89 6.26
N LEU A 32 13.06 9.10 6.03
CA LEU A 32 13.76 10.14 5.30
C LEU A 32 15.01 10.63 6.04
N LEU A 33 14.96 10.75 7.38
CA LEU A 33 16.14 11.08 8.16
C LEU A 33 17.17 9.94 8.12
N LEU A 34 16.72 8.69 8.19
CA LEU A 34 17.59 7.51 8.10
C LEU A 34 18.24 7.37 6.72
N TYR A 35 17.55 7.74 5.64
CA TYR A 35 18.12 7.79 4.29
C TYR A 35 19.41 8.64 4.23
N PHE A 36 19.53 9.70 5.03
CA PHE A 36 20.74 10.53 5.08
C PHE A 36 21.77 10.08 6.12
N ALA A 37 21.41 9.15 7.02
CA ALA A 37 22.24 8.72 8.14
C ALA A 37 22.77 7.29 8.01
N ASP A 38 22.19 6.48 7.11
CA ASP A 38 22.51 5.08 6.92
C ASP A 38 22.69 4.77 5.42
N ASP A 39 23.91 4.41 5.05
CA ASP A 39 24.33 4.10 3.67
C ASP A 39 24.02 2.65 3.25
N THR A 40 23.31 1.88 4.07
CA THR A 40 22.96 0.48 3.75
C THR A 40 22.25 0.39 2.40
N LEU A 41 22.75 -0.49 1.54
CA LEU A 41 22.21 -0.70 0.19
C LEU A 41 21.45 -2.03 0.11
N VAL A 42 20.28 -1.99 -0.53
CA VAL A 42 19.51 -3.17 -0.93
C VAL A 42 19.23 -3.04 -2.42
N THR A 43 19.63 -4.04 -3.20
CA THR A 43 19.50 -4.07 -4.68
C THR A 43 20.04 -2.82 -5.39
N GLY A 44 21.14 -2.27 -4.87
CA GLY A 44 21.87 -1.14 -5.48
C GLY A 44 21.33 0.25 -5.15
N ILE A 45 20.32 0.36 -4.28
CA ILE A 45 19.79 1.64 -3.78
C ILE A 45 19.74 1.65 -2.25
N ASN A 46 19.69 2.84 -1.65
CA ASN A 46 19.59 2.99 -0.20
C ASN A 46 18.36 2.24 0.36
N ALA A 47 18.58 1.48 1.43
CA ALA A 47 17.60 0.59 2.05
C ALA A 47 16.31 1.31 2.49
N TRP A 48 16.40 2.58 2.90
CA TRP A 48 15.29 3.38 3.42
C TRP A 48 14.37 3.94 2.34
N VAL A 49 14.77 3.89 1.06
CA VAL A 49 13.94 4.33 -0.07
C VAL A 49 12.63 3.53 -0.15
N LYS A 50 12.66 2.22 0.10
CA LYS A 50 11.45 1.39 0.07
C LYS A 50 10.49 1.70 1.23
N PRO A 51 10.94 1.72 2.51
CA PRO A 51 10.13 2.22 3.62
C PRO A 51 9.50 3.58 3.38
N MET A 52 10.23 4.55 2.82
CA MET A 52 9.69 5.89 2.50
C MET A 52 8.50 5.80 1.52
N LYS A 53 8.64 5.06 0.42
CA LYS A 53 7.55 4.91 -0.55
C LYS A 53 6.32 4.25 0.07
N PHE A 54 6.52 3.18 0.85
CA PHE A 54 5.42 2.44 1.46
C PHE A 54 4.71 3.25 2.55
N THR A 55 5.44 3.91 3.45
CA THR A 55 4.84 4.78 4.48
C THR A 55 4.03 5.92 3.87
N LEU A 56 4.55 6.57 2.81
CA LEU A 56 3.82 7.62 2.11
C LEU A 56 2.56 7.07 1.43
N SER A 57 2.67 5.93 0.73
CA SER A 57 1.53 5.27 0.12
C SER A 57 0.47 4.85 1.14
N ILE A 58 0.87 4.26 2.27
CA ILE A 58 -0.05 3.82 3.32
C ILE A 58 -0.75 5.03 3.96
N THR A 59 -0.06 6.16 4.09
CA THR A 59 -0.66 7.42 4.54
C THR A 59 -1.83 7.83 3.62
N ILE A 60 -1.56 7.91 2.31
CA ILE A 60 -2.55 8.29 1.30
C ILE A 60 -3.70 7.27 1.28
N TYR A 61 -3.38 5.97 1.24
CA TYR A 61 -4.34 4.88 1.23
C TYR A 61 -5.27 4.91 2.45
N SER A 62 -4.71 5.07 3.65
CA SER A 62 -5.47 5.13 4.90
C SER A 62 -6.45 6.30 4.90
N TRP A 63 -5.99 7.48 4.49
CA TRP A 63 -6.84 8.66 4.45
C TRP A 63 -7.92 8.55 3.37
N THR A 64 -7.58 8.04 2.18
CA THR A 64 -8.56 7.76 1.11
C THR A 64 -9.63 6.77 1.57
N PHE A 65 -9.24 5.68 2.24
CA PHE A 65 -10.20 4.74 2.83
C PHE A 65 -11.04 5.39 3.94
N GLY A 66 -10.46 6.26 4.75
CA GLY A 66 -11.21 7.01 5.77
C GLY A 66 -12.31 7.90 5.15
N TRP A 67 -12.06 8.48 3.98
CA TRP A 67 -13.07 9.21 3.20
C TRP A 67 -14.10 8.29 2.56
N LEU A 68 -13.66 7.19 1.94
CA LEU A 68 -14.51 6.19 1.30
C LEU A 68 -15.51 5.59 2.29
N LEU A 69 -15.02 5.07 3.42
CA LEU A 69 -15.84 4.30 4.37
C LEU A 69 -16.91 5.13 5.08
N HIS A 70 -16.78 6.46 5.08
CA HIS A 70 -17.83 7.35 5.58
C HIS A 70 -19.18 7.13 4.87
N TYR A 71 -19.13 6.71 3.61
CA TYR A 71 -20.30 6.55 2.78
C TYR A 71 -21.09 5.26 3.04
N LEU A 72 -20.50 4.30 3.76
CA LEU A 72 -21.22 3.12 4.24
C LEU A 72 -22.22 3.51 5.32
N LYS A 73 -23.46 3.05 5.19
CA LYS A 73 -24.50 3.32 6.20
C LYS A 73 -24.23 2.62 7.52
N SER A 74 -23.63 1.42 7.48
CA SER A 74 -23.25 0.67 8.68
C SER A 74 -21.91 1.15 9.24
N LYS A 75 -21.95 1.90 10.34
CA LYS A 75 -20.75 2.34 11.07
C LYS A 75 -19.94 1.16 11.62
N ALA A 76 -20.62 0.09 12.03
CA ALA A 76 -19.96 -1.13 12.50
C ALA A 76 -19.14 -1.77 11.36
N MET A 77 -19.73 -1.90 10.16
CA MET A 77 -19.03 -2.44 9.00
C MET A 77 -17.83 -1.56 8.58
N ALA A 78 -18.02 -0.24 8.56
CA ALA A 78 -16.93 0.70 8.32
C ALA A 78 -15.79 0.53 9.33
N SER A 79 -16.11 0.34 10.62
CA SER A 79 -15.10 0.11 11.67
C SER A 79 -14.37 -1.21 11.47
N VAL A 80 -15.07 -2.29 11.11
CA VAL A 80 -14.45 -3.61 10.83
C VAL A 80 -13.46 -3.50 9.68
N ILE A 81 -13.88 -2.93 8.55
CA ILE A 81 -13.02 -2.74 7.37
C ILE A 81 -11.80 -1.87 7.73
N SER A 82 -12.00 -0.82 8.53
CA SER A 82 -10.91 0.05 8.97
C SER A 82 -9.86 -0.70 9.79
N TRP A 83 -10.28 -1.57 10.71
CA TRP A 83 -9.35 -2.38 11.49
C TRP A 83 -8.57 -3.37 10.63
N PHE A 84 -9.24 -4.04 9.68
CA PHE A 84 -8.54 -4.92 8.74
C PHE A 84 -7.49 -4.15 7.92
N VAL A 85 -7.83 -2.97 7.41
CA VAL A 85 -6.88 -2.09 6.70
C VAL A 85 -5.69 -1.72 7.59
N VAL A 86 -5.93 -1.32 8.84
CA VAL A 86 -4.84 -0.99 9.77
C VAL A 86 -3.95 -2.20 10.01
N ILE A 87 -4.52 -3.36 10.31
CA ILE A 87 -3.76 -4.57 10.65
C ILE A 87 -2.92 -5.02 9.46
N THR A 88 -3.50 -5.11 8.26
CA THR A 88 -2.78 -5.57 7.06
C THR A 88 -1.64 -4.62 6.71
N MET A 89 -1.88 -3.31 6.72
CA MET A 89 -0.85 -2.32 6.40
C MET A 89 0.20 -2.17 7.50
N LEU A 90 -0.16 -2.38 8.77
CA LEU A 90 0.78 -2.36 9.90
C LEU A 90 1.78 -3.51 9.79
N VAL A 91 1.31 -4.73 9.54
CA VAL A 91 2.19 -5.90 9.35
C VAL A 91 3.14 -5.65 8.19
N GLU A 92 2.61 -5.16 7.06
CA GLU A 92 3.38 -4.85 5.87
C GLU A 92 4.52 -3.86 6.17
N ILE A 93 4.20 -2.71 6.77
CA ILE A 93 5.22 -1.68 6.98
C ILE A 93 6.25 -2.06 8.06
N VAL A 94 5.83 -2.77 9.11
CA VAL A 94 6.74 -3.25 10.15
C VAL A 94 7.78 -4.20 9.55
N ILE A 95 7.35 -5.16 8.73
CA ILE A 95 8.27 -6.10 8.09
C ILE A 95 9.20 -5.37 7.12
N ILE A 96 8.69 -4.42 6.32
CA ILE A 96 9.51 -3.63 5.39
C ILE A 96 10.60 -2.84 6.13
N ILE A 97 10.25 -2.18 7.24
CA ILE A 97 11.21 -1.40 8.05
C ILE A 97 12.26 -2.32 8.67
N ILE A 98 11.85 -3.45 9.24
CA ILE A 98 12.78 -4.44 9.83
C ILE A 98 13.74 -4.99 8.78
N GLN A 99 13.24 -5.34 7.60
CA GLN A 99 14.08 -5.85 6.51
C GLN A 99 15.06 -4.79 5.99
N ALA A 100 14.63 -3.52 5.88
CA ALA A 100 15.51 -2.42 5.51
C ALA A 100 16.64 -2.23 6.54
N ALA A 101 16.32 -2.23 7.84
CA ALA A 101 17.30 -2.14 8.91
C ALA A 101 18.28 -3.33 8.95
N ARG A 102 17.87 -4.50 8.43
CA ARG A 102 18.72 -5.68 8.28
C ARG A 102 19.56 -5.66 7.00
N GLY A 103 19.38 -4.69 6.10
CA GLY A 103 20.00 -4.69 4.77
C GLY A 103 19.48 -5.81 3.87
N GLU A 104 18.24 -6.24 4.08
CA GLU A 104 17.65 -7.40 3.43
C GLU A 104 16.50 -7.03 2.51
N ILE A 105 16.29 -7.85 1.48
CA ILE A 105 15.13 -7.72 0.60
C ILE A 105 13.87 -8.14 1.39
N SER A 106 12.78 -7.37 1.32
CA SER A 106 11.52 -7.72 1.99
C SER A 106 10.59 -8.61 1.17
N HIS A 107 10.47 -8.35 -0.14
CA HIS A 107 9.61 -9.13 -1.03
C HIS A 107 10.44 -10.10 -1.87
N TYR A 108 9.95 -11.31 -2.11
CA TYR A 108 10.62 -12.36 -2.89
C TYR A 108 11.90 -12.92 -2.25
N ASN A 109 12.21 -12.54 -1.00
CA ASN A 109 13.40 -13.01 -0.30
C ASN A 109 13.14 -14.34 0.40
N ILE A 110 13.63 -15.42 -0.19
CA ILE A 110 13.56 -16.79 0.36
C ILE A 110 14.95 -17.34 0.70
N SER A 111 15.95 -16.47 0.87
CA SER A 111 17.35 -16.86 1.14
C SER A 111 17.55 -17.58 2.49
N SER A 112 16.62 -17.41 3.43
CA SER A 112 16.63 -18.06 4.74
C SER A 112 15.21 -18.37 5.22
N ALA A 113 15.07 -19.26 6.20
CA ALA A 113 13.77 -19.61 6.77
C ALA A 113 13.03 -18.38 7.34
N LEU A 114 13.76 -17.47 8.01
CA LEU A 114 13.19 -16.23 8.52
C LEU A 114 12.70 -15.32 7.40
N ASN A 115 13.53 -15.11 6.37
CA ASN A 115 13.17 -14.22 5.26
C ASN A 115 11.96 -14.77 4.48
N GLY A 116 11.93 -16.08 4.23
CA GLY A 116 10.79 -16.74 3.58
C GLY A 116 9.51 -16.66 4.41
N MET A 117 9.59 -16.82 5.73
CA MET A 117 8.44 -16.64 6.64
C MET A 117 7.91 -15.21 6.60
N LEU A 118 8.79 -14.20 6.68
CA LEU A 118 8.40 -12.79 6.62
C LEU A 118 7.75 -12.45 5.28
N PHE A 119 8.33 -12.88 4.17
CA PHE A 119 7.74 -12.70 2.84
C PHE A 119 6.38 -13.40 2.70
N GLY A 120 6.26 -14.64 3.18
CA GLY A 120 4.99 -15.36 3.19
C GLY A 120 3.91 -14.65 4.01
N LEU A 121 4.27 -14.09 5.17
CA LEU A 121 3.36 -13.32 6.01
C LEU A 121 2.83 -12.07 5.29
N MET A 122 3.72 -11.33 4.62
CA MET A 122 3.34 -10.18 3.78
C MET A 122 2.34 -10.61 2.70
N GLY A 123 2.63 -11.70 1.99
CA GLY A 123 1.74 -12.28 0.98
C GLY A 123 0.34 -12.60 1.49
N VAL A 124 0.22 -13.15 2.70
CA VAL A 124 -1.07 -13.43 3.34
C VAL A 124 -1.83 -12.14 3.65
N PHE A 125 -1.19 -11.16 4.29
CA PHE A 125 -1.86 -9.93 4.71
C PHE A 125 -2.24 -9.03 3.52
N ILE A 126 -1.43 -8.99 2.45
CA ILE A 126 -1.83 -8.27 1.23
C ILE A 126 -2.98 -8.98 0.51
N GLY A 127 -3.04 -10.31 0.55
CA GLY A 127 -4.18 -11.10 0.08
C GLY A 127 -5.46 -10.77 0.84
N ILE A 128 -5.39 -10.70 2.18
CA ILE A 128 -6.50 -10.24 3.03
C ILE A 128 -6.92 -8.82 2.66
N ASN A 129 -5.97 -7.89 2.51
CA ASN A 129 -6.28 -6.50 2.13
C ASN A 129 -6.98 -6.42 0.76
N THR A 130 -6.53 -7.23 -0.20
CA THR A 130 -7.14 -7.32 -1.54
C THR A 130 -8.58 -7.84 -1.45
N PHE A 131 -8.82 -8.86 -0.64
CA PHE A 131 -10.17 -9.35 -0.36
C PHE A 131 -11.05 -8.27 0.28
N ILE A 132 -10.53 -7.52 1.25
CA ILE A 132 -11.27 -6.42 1.90
C ILE A 132 -11.61 -5.31 0.89
N ASN A 133 -10.72 -5.01 -0.06
CA ASN A 133 -11.01 -4.07 -1.15
C ASN A 133 -12.14 -4.59 -2.06
N ALA A 134 -12.09 -5.86 -2.45
CA ALA A 134 -13.14 -6.49 -3.25
C ALA A 134 -14.48 -6.53 -2.52
N PHE A 135 -14.47 -6.84 -1.23
CA PHE A 135 -15.65 -6.81 -0.38
C PHE A 135 -16.21 -5.38 -0.23
N THR A 136 -15.35 -4.38 -0.09
CA THR A 136 -15.77 -2.97 -0.05
C THR A 136 -16.41 -2.56 -1.37
N LEU A 137 -15.87 -2.96 -2.52
CA LEU A 137 -16.49 -2.75 -3.83
C LEU A 137 -17.88 -3.40 -3.89
N LEU A 138 -18.02 -4.64 -3.42
CA LEU A 138 -19.32 -5.33 -3.37
C LEU A 138 -20.36 -4.53 -2.55
N LEU A 139 -19.98 -4.00 -1.38
CA LEU A 139 -20.85 -3.13 -0.60
C LEU A 139 -21.25 -1.86 -1.37
N PHE A 140 -20.31 -1.26 -2.11
CA PHE A 140 -20.57 -0.07 -2.93
C PHE A 140 -21.44 -0.36 -4.16
N LEU A 141 -21.50 -1.60 -4.63
CA LEU A 141 -22.43 -2.03 -5.68
C LEU A 141 -23.87 -2.16 -5.16
N ILE A 142 -24.04 -2.52 -3.88
CA ILE A 142 -25.36 -2.69 -3.25
C ILE A 142 -25.91 -1.32 -2.78
N LYS A 143 -26.88 -0.77 -3.52
CA LYS A 143 -27.48 0.56 -3.25
C LYS A 143 -27.96 0.76 -1.80
N SER A 144 -28.48 -0.29 -1.15
CA SER A 144 -28.97 -0.19 0.23
C SER A 144 -27.86 0.06 1.26
N GLN A 145 -26.61 -0.31 0.96
CA GLN A 145 -25.46 -0.21 1.88
C GLN A 145 -24.77 1.16 1.88
N VAL A 146 -25.00 2.00 0.87
CA VAL A 146 -24.31 3.29 0.68
C VAL A 146 -25.25 4.49 0.71
N SER A 147 -24.76 5.63 1.18
CA SER A 147 -25.51 6.89 1.34
C SER A 147 -25.41 7.86 0.16
N ILE A 148 -24.66 7.49 -0.87
CA ILE A 148 -24.18 8.34 -1.98
C ILE A 148 -24.73 7.78 -3.30
N SER A 149 -24.93 8.65 -4.29
CA SER A 149 -25.48 8.29 -5.60
C SER A 149 -24.82 9.09 -6.74
N GLY A 150 -25.22 8.79 -7.99
CA GLY A 150 -24.77 9.50 -9.19
C GLY A 150 -23.28 9.34 -9.49
N TYR A 151 -22.68 10.37 -10.08
CA TYR A 151 -21.29 10.35 -10.55
C TYR A 151 -20.27 10.13 -9.43
N HIS A 152 -20.55 10.61 -8.21
CA HIS A 152 -19.67 10.36 -7.06
C HIS A 152 -19.60 8.86 -6.73
N LEU A 153 -20.74 8.16 -6.78
CA LEU A 153 -20.78 6.71 -6.53
C LEU A 153 -20.02 5.95 -7.61
N LEU A 154 -20.18 6.37 -8.87
CA LEU A 154 -19.47 5.79 -10.00
C LEU A 154 -17.95 5.96 -9.85
N ALA A 155 -17.48 7.15 -9.44
CA ALA A 155 -16.07 7.43 -9.22
C ALA A 155 -15.44 6.48 -8.18
N TRP A 156 -16.10 6.26 -7.04
CA TRP A 156 -15.61 5.31 -6.03
C TRP A 156 -15.60 3.86 -6.51
N ARG A 157 -16.64 3.44 -7.24
CA ARG A 157 -16.69 2.10 -7.84
C ARG A 157 -15.58 1.90 -8.87
N ALA A 158 -15.35 2.88 -9.72
CA ALA A 158 -14.30 2.86 -10.73
C ALA A 158 -12.91 2.82 -10.07
N GLY A 159 -12.67 3.65 -9.05
CA GLY A 159 -11.41 3.64 -8.29
C GLY A 159 -11.12 2.29 -7.64
N LEU A 160 -12.11 1.72 -6.93
CA LEU A 160 -11.97 0.38 -6.33
C LEU A 160 -11.76 -0.73 -7.38
N LEU A 161 -12.47 -0.66 -8.51
CA LEU A 161 -12.30 -1.63 -9.60
C LEU A 161 -10.91 -1.52 -10.24
N LEU A 162 -10.44 -0.32 -10.52
CA LEU A 162 -9.10 -0.08 -11.07
C LEU A 162 -8.01 -0.53 -10.10
N PHE A 163 -8.18 -0.29 -8.80
CA PHE A 163 -7.29 -0.80 -7.76
C PHE A 163 -7.23 -2.34 -7.77
N LEU A 164 -8.37 -3.03 -7.89
CA LEU A 164 -8.39 -4.49 -7.95
C LEU A 164 -7.75 -5.04 -9.23
N ILE A 165 -8.01 -4.41 -10.38
CA ILE A 165 -7.35 -4.76 -11.65
C ILE A 165 -5.84 -4.54 -11.53
N GLY A 166 -5.42 -3.41 -10.95
CA GLY A 166 -4.03 -3.10 -10.66
C GLY A 166 -3.36 -4.14 -9.77
N SER A 167 -4.10 -4.66 -8.79
CA SER A 167 -3.59 -5.64 -7.82
C SER A 167 -3.18 -6.97 -8.49
N ILE A 168 -3.72 -7.27 -9.67
CA ILE A 168 -3.30 -8.42 -10.48
C ILE A 168 -1.82 -8.33 -10.82
N SER A 169 -1.30 -7.14 -11.14
CA SER A 169 0.14 -6.95 -11.40
C SER A 169 1.01 -7.34 -10.19
N GLY A 170 0.54 -7.06 -8.96
CA GLY A 170 1.21 -7.49 -7.73
C GLY A 170 1.23 -9.01 -7.59
N GLY A 171 0.10 -9.66 -7.86
CA GLY A 171 0.01 -11.12 -7.89
C GLY A 171 0.92 -11.77 -8.94
N LEU A 172 1.01 -11.17 -10.13
CA LEU A 172 1.92 -11.64 -11.18
C LEU A 172 3.39 -11.51 -10.79
N MET A 173 3.79 -10.41 -10.13
CA MET A 173 5.16 -10.27 -9.61
C MET A 173 5.47 -11.31 -8.51
N ILE A 174 4.52 -11.62 -7.63
CA ILE A 174 4.65 -12.72 -6.65
C ILE A 174 4.82 -14.06 -7.34
N ALA A 175 3.99 -14.38 -8.34
CA ALA A 175 4.09 -15.62 -9.10
C ALA A 175 5.43 -15.74 -9.86
N ASN A 176 5.96 -14.62 -10.33
CA ASN A 176 7.23 -14.53 -11.04
C ASN A 176 8.45 -14.50 -10.09
N MET A 177 8.25 -14.33 -8.78
CA MET A 177 9.32 -14.09 -7.80
C MET A 177 10.26 -12.94 -8.20
N GLY A 178 9.72 -11.90 -8.83
CA GLY A 178 10.50 -10.77 -9.35
C GLY A 178 9.65 -9.76 -10.10
N HIS A 179 10.27 -8.65 -10.48
CA HIS A 179 9.62 -7.48 -11.07
C HIS A 179 9.74 -7.42 -12.60
N THR A 180 10.85 -7.91 -13.15
CA THR A 180 11.14 -7.79 -14.60
C THR A 180 10.65 -8.97 -15.42
N PHE A 181 10.34 -8.71 -16.70
CA PHE A 181 10.09 -9.71 -17.72
C PHE A 181 11.25 -9.76 -18.71
N GLY A 182 11.74 -10.97 -19.01
CA GLY A 182 12.82 -11.18 -19.98
C GLY A 182 14.23 -10.90 -19.47
N ALA A 183 14.38 -10.56 -18.18
CA ALA A 183 15.66 -10.43 -17.49
C ALA A 183 15.49 -10.73 -16.00
N ALA A 184 16.60 -11.01 -15.30
CA ALA A 184 16.63 -11.08 -13.85
C ALA A 184 16.52 -9.68 -13.22
N ASP A 185 15.94 -9.60 -12.03
CA ASP A 185 15.86 -8.36 -11.26
C ASP A 185 17.24 -7.80 -10.93
N GLY A 186 17.36 -6.48 -10.99
CA GLY A 186 18.60 -5.74 -10.73
C GLY A 186 19.15 -5.03 -11.96
N GLY A 187 20.38 -4.52 -11.86
CA GLY A 187 21.02 -3.75 -12.92
C GLY A 187 20.64 -2.25 -12.92
N PRO A 188 20.98 -1.52 -14.01
CA PRO A 188 20.69 -0.10 -14.11
C PRO A 188 19.19 0.20 -14.02
N GLY A 189 18.83 1.08 -13.10
CA GLY A 189 17.46 1.49 -12.86
C GLY A 189 17.27 3.00 -12.96
N ILE A 190 16.04 3.43 -13.22
CA ILE A 190 15.66 4.85 -13.15
C ILE A 190 15.91 5.35 -11.72
N PRO A 191 16.52 6.54 -11.52
CA PRO A 191 16.73 7.10 -10.20
C PRO A 191 15.44 7.13 -9.38
N PHE A 192 15.56 6.85 -8.08
CA PHE A 192 14.45 6.74 -7.12
C PHE A 192 13.53 5.54 -7.35
N THR A 193 12.94 5.32 -8.54
CA THR A 193 11.99 4.22 -8.77
C THR A 193 12.67 2.85 -8.86
N ASN A 194 13.92 2.83 -9.31
CA ASN A 194 14.73 1.64 -9.59
C ASN A 194 14.08 0.70 -10.63
N TRP A 195 13.22 1.25 -11.51
CA TRP A 195 12.63 0.50 -12.62
C TRP A 195 13.70 0.18 -13.66
N SER A 196 13.67 -1.04 -14.19
CA SER A 196 14.67 -1.49 -15.17
C SER A 196 14.69 -0.58 -16.40
N THR A 197 15.88 -0.17 -16.83
CA THR A 197 16.07 0.53 -18.11
C THR A 197 16.44 -0.43 -19.26
N GLN A 198 16.50 -1.73 -19.00
CA GLN A 198 16.96 -2.75 -19.95
C GLN A 198 15.91 -3.81 -20.27
N ALA A 199 14.93 -4.02 -19.38
CA ALA A 199 13.87 -5.01 -19.53
C ALA A 199 12.50 -4.42 -19.20
N GLY A 200 11.43 -5.12 -19.59
CA GLY A 200 10.08 -4.76 -19.17
C GLY A 200 9.92 -4.93 -17.66
N ASP A 201 9.22 -4.01 -17.00
CA ASP A 201 9.12 -3.96 -15.53
C ASP A 201 7.67 -3.79 -15.06
N MET A 202 7.15 -4.78 -14.34
CA MET A 202 5.77 -4.78 -13.84
C MET A 202 5.49 -3.66 -12.83
N ARG A 203 6.54 -3.13 -12.18
CA ARG A 203 6.38 -2.06 -11.19
C ARG A 203 5.78 -0.79 -11.80
N VAL A 204 5.96 -0.56 -13.10
CA VAL A 204 5.36 0.60 -13.79
C VAL A 204 3.85 0.50 -13.77
N ALA A 205 3.29 -0.61 -14.29
CA ALA A 205 1.86 -0.85 -14.32
C ALA A 205 1.27 -0.91 -12.91
N HIS A 206 1.97 -1.57 -11.98
CA HIS A 206 1.61 -1.64 -10.58
C HIS A 206 1.50 -0.26 -9.93
N PHE A 207 2.49 0.61 -10.18
CA PHE A 207 2.53 1.95 -9.60
C PHE A 207 1.34 2.80 -10.01
N PHE A 208 1.07 2.92 -11.31
CA PHE A 208 -0.02 3.76 -11.80
C PHE A 208 -1.42 3.26 -11.44
N THR A 209 -1.56 1.96 -11.13
CA THR A 209 -2.87 1.37 -10.83
C THR A 209 -3.17 1.25 -9.33
N LEU A 210 -2.14 1.22 -8.47
CA LEU A 210 -2.30 1.06 -7.02
C LEU A 210 -1.85 2.26 -6.20
N HIS A 211 -0.95 3.10 -6.74
CA HIS A 211 -0.31 4.19 -6.02
C HIS A 211 -0.52 5.57 -6.69
N GLY A 212 -1.13 5.62 -7.88
CA GLY A 212 -1.39 6.82 -8.68
C GLY A 212 -2.76 7.45 -8.48
#